data_AF-A0A7C7R5H0-F1
#
_entry.id   AF-A0A7C7R5H0-F1
#
_cell.length_a   1.000
_cell.length_b   1.000
_cell.length_c   1.000
_cell.angle_alpha   90.00
_cell.angle_beta   90.00
_cell.angle_gamma   90.00
#
_symmetry.space_group_name_H-M   'P 1'
#
loop_
_entity.id
_entity.type
_entity.pdbx_description
1 polymer ?
#
loop_
_entity_poly.entity_id
_entity_poly.type
_entity_poly.pdbx_seq_one_letter_code
_entity_poly.pdbx_strand_id
1 'polypeptide(L)'
;MEHPADFARLHARIEGRVQGVGFRAYTLRQARQLGLTGWVRNRWDGSVEVVAEGPKGALEDLARRLKVGPSAAYVTHVEVQWAPYQGEFSAFTVRSTG
;
A
#
# COMPACT_ATOMS: atom_id res chain seq x y z
N MET A 1 18.29 11.01 13.88
CA MET A 1 18.23 10.52 12.50
C MET A 1 17.31 11.47 11.76
N GLU A 2 17.87 12.39 10.97
CA GLU A 2 17.10 13.31 10.14
C GLU A 2 16.50 12.51 8.98
N HIS A 3 15.19 12.31 8.98
CA HIS A 3 14.50 11.88 7.78
C HIS A 3 14.51 13.08 6.83
N PRO A 4 15.02 12.96 5.58
CA PRO A 4 14.95 14.05 4.62
C PRO A 4 13.49 14.49 4.48
N ALA A 5 13.27 15.77 4.16
CA ALA A 5 11.96 16.44 4.11
C ALA A 5 10.89 15.73 3.23
N ASP A 6 11.28 14.68 2.51
CA ASP A 6 10.47 13.93 1.56
C ASP A 6 9.89 12.61 2.11
N PHE A 7 9.98 12.31 3.40
CA PHE A 7 9.28 11.14 3.96
C PHE A 7 7.79 11.42 4.22
N ALA A 8 6.94 10.45 3.90
CA ALA A 8 5.51 10.56 4.11
C ALA A 8 4.88 9.23 4.53
N ARG A 9 3.58 9.29 4.81
CA ARG A 9 2.68 8.14 4.94
C ARG A 9 1.66 8.20 3.80
N LEU A 10 1.46 7.08 3.14
CA LEU A 10 0.41 6.83 2.17
C LEU A 10 -0.64 5.93 2.81
N HIS A 11 -1.90 6.34 2.73
CA HIS A 11 -3.05 5.50 3.01
C HIS A 11 -3.84 5.35 1.72
N ALA A 12 -3.97 4.12 1.21
CA ALA A 12 -4.69 3.83 -0.01
C ALA A 12 -5.81 2.82 0.22
N ARG A 13 -6.94 3.06 -0.44
CA ARG A 13 -8.09 2.17 -0.52
C ARG A 13 -8.33 1.80 -1.98
N ILE A 14 -8.31 0.51 -2.27
CA ILE A 14 -8.38 -0.04 -3.62
C ILE A 14 -9.67 -0.85 -3.73
N GLU A 15 -10.47 -0.54 -4.75
CA GLU A 15 -11.77 -1.17 -5.00
C GLU A 15 -11.78 -1.85 -6.38
N GLY A 16 -12.68 -2.82 -6.53
CA GLY A 16 -12.84 -3.65 -7.73
C GLY A 16 -12.70 -5.14 -7.44
N ARG A 17 -12.26 -5.92 -8.44
CA ARG A 17 -11.94 -7.34 -8.27
C ARG A 17 -10.52 -7.48 -7.70
N VAL A 18 -10.39 -7.23 -6.40
CA VAL A 18 -9.09 -7.14 -5.71
C VAL A 18 -8.89 -8.17 -4.59
N GLN A 19 -9.91 -8.95 -4.25
CA GLN A 19 -9.80 -10.07 -3.31
C GLN A 19 -9.76 -11.43 -4.03
N GLY A 20 -9.10 -12.42 -3.43
CA GLY A 20 -8.91 -13.75 -4.04
C GLY A 20 -7.91 -13.77 -5.22
N VAL A 21 -7.34 -12.63 -5.60
CA VAL A 21 -6.45 -12.46 -6.78
C VAL A 21 -4.97 -12.25 -6.40
N GLY A 22 -4.61 -12.49 -5.14
CA GLY A 22 -3.23 -12.31 -4.66
C GLY A 22 -2.80 -10.86 -4.44
N PHE A 23 -3.73 -9.91 -4.36
CA PHE A 23 -3.43 -8.47 -4.25
C PHE A 23 -2.58 -8.10 -3.02
N ARG A 24 -2.85 -8.72 -1.87
CA ARG A 24 -2.05 -8.54 -0.64
C ARG A 24 -0.59 -8.98 -0.85
N ALA A 25 -0.38 -10.15 -1.46
CA ALA A 25 0.96 -10.67 -1.74
C ALA A 25 1.70 -9.83 -2.79
N TYR A 26 0.99 -9.36 -3.82
CA TYR A 26 1.50 -8.40 -4.80
C TYR A 26 2.00 -7.13 -4.10
N THR A 27 1.14 -6.52 -3.28
CA THR A 27 1.44 -5.28 -2.55
C THR A 27 2.63 -5.44 -1.63
N LEU A 28 2.67 -6.52 -0.83
CA LEU A 28 3.80 -6.85 0.03
C LEU A 28 5.12 -6.89 -0.75
N ARG A 29 5.14 -7.56 -1.90
CA ARG A 29 6.34 -7.64 -2.75
C ARG A 29 6.76 -6.27 -3.28
N GLN A 30 5.80 -5.47 -3.78
CA GLN A 30 6.11 -4.14 -4.32
C GLN A 30 6.64 -3.20 -3.25
N ALA A 31 6.00 -3.18 -2.08
CA ALA A 31 6.43 -2.33 -0.97
C ALA A 31 7.84 -2.71 -0.48
N ARG A 32 8.15 -4.01 -0.37
CA ARG A 32 9.50 -4.48 -0.03
C ARG A 32 10.55 -4.10 -1.08
N GLN A 33 10.23 -4.23 -2.36
CA GLN A 33 11.14 -3.81 -3.45
C GLN A 33 11.44 -2.32 -3.42
N LEU A 34 10.49 -1.51 -2.94
CA LEU A 34 10.61 -0.06 -2.81
C LEU A 34 11.19 0.39 -1.45
N GLY A 35 11.55 -0.55 -0.56
CA GLY A 35 12.09 -0.24 0.76
C GLY A 35 11.08 0.42 1.72
N LEU A 36 9.79 0.22 1.50
CA LEU A 36 8.70 0.82 2.30
C LEU A 36 8.35 -0.06 3.50
N THR A 37 7.86 0.56 4.57
CA THR A 37 7.29 -0.13 5.75
C THR A 37 5.78 0.13 5.85
N GLY A 38 5.05 -0.67 6.61
CA GLY A 38 3.59 -0.56 6.71
C GLY A 38 2.85 -1.89 6.63
N TRP A 39 1.65 -1.87 6.08
CA TRP A 39 0.82 -3.05 5.96
C TRP A 39 -0.19 -2.99 4.82
N VAL A 40 -0.68 -4.17 4.45
CA VAL A 40 -1.83 -4.35 3.55
C VAL A 40 -2.84 -5.31 4.18
N ARG A 41 -4.14 -5.02 4.05
CA ARG A 41 -5.22 -5.89 4.50
C ARG A 41 -6.39 -5.93 3.51
N ASN A 42 -7.12 -7.03 3.53
CA ASN A 42 -8.44 -7.08 2.91
C ASN A 42 -9.45 -6.44 3.87
N ARG A 43 -10.47 -5.82 3.31
CA ARG A 43 -11.59 -5.26 4.05
C ARG A 43 -12.85 -6.09 3.89
N TRP A 44 -13.73 -6.08 4.88
CA TRP A 44 -15.01 -6.80 4.79
C TRP A 44 -15.94 -6.29 3.69
N ASP A 45 -15.78 -5.03 3.27
CA ASP A 45 -16.52 -4.42 2.16
C ASP A 45 -16.01 -4.85 0.77
N GLY A 46 -15.05 -5.78 0.70
CA GLY A 46 -14.49 -6.26 -0.56
C GLY A 46 -13.29 -5.44 -1.07
N SER A 47 -12.96 -4.31 -0.44
CA SER A 47 -11.78 -3.50 -0.81
C SER A 47 -10.47 -4.08 -0.26
N VAL A 48 -9.35 -3.53 -0.73
CA VAL A 48 -8.02 -3.70 -0.13
C VAL A 48 -7.57 -2.36 0.41
N GLU A 49 -7.01 -2.37 1.61
CA GLU A 49 -6.47 -1.18 2.26
C GLU A 49 -4.98 -1.34 2.50
N VAL A 50 -4.24 -0.28 2.22
CA VAL A 50 -2.78 -0.22 2.30
C VAL A 50 -2.38 1.01 3.12
N VAL A 51 -1.54 0.81 4.11
CA VAL A 51 -0.80 1.90 4.76
C VAL A 51 0.68 1.67 4.54
N ALA A 52 1.37 2.67 4.02
CA ALA A 52 2.80 2.59 3.74
C ALA A 52 3.51 3.85 4.21
N GLU A 53 4.73 3.70 4.70
CA GLU A 53 5.62 4.79 5.11
C GLU A 53 6.98 4.65 4.43
N GLY A 54 7.59 5.79 4.11
CA GLY A 54 8.90 5.86 3.47
C GLY A 54 9.09 7.12 2.64
N PRO A 55 10.11 7.13 1.75
CA PRO A 55 10.33 8.24 0.83
C PRO A 55 9.11 8.46 -0.08
N LYS A 56 8.69 9.71 -0.26
CA LYS A 56 7.50 10.08 -1.04
C LYS A 56 7.53 9.55 -2.47
N GLY A 57 8.67 9.64 -3.16
CA GLY A 57 8.81 9.07 -4.50
C GLY A 57 8.56 7.55 -4.55
N ALA A 58 9.03 6.80 -3.54
CA ALA A 58 8.77 5.37 -3.44
C ALA A 58 7.28 5.08 -3.14
N LEU A 59 6.62 5.93 -2.35
CA LEU A 59 5.18 5.82 -2.10
C LEU A 59 4.35 6.15 -3.34
N GLU A 60 4.75 7.14 -4.14
CA GLU A 60 4.12 7.47 -5.43
C GLU A 60 4.26 6.31 -6.43
N ASP A 61 5.42 5.65 -6.45
CA ASP A 61 5.66 4.42 -7.22
C ASP A 61 4.75 3.28 -6.76
N LEU A 62 4.60 3.10 -5.44
CA LEU A 62 3.67 2.11 -4.90
C LEU A 62 2.23 2.45 -5.34
N ALA A 63 1.80 3.70 -5.22
CA ALA A 63 0.47 4.15 -5.63
C ALA A 63 0.19 3.84 -7.12
N ARG A 64 1.17 4.06 -7.99
CA ARG A 64 1.06 3.71 -9.43
C ARG A 64 0.91 2.20 -9.63
N ARG A 65 1.66 1.38 -8.89
CA ARG A 65 1.57 -0.10 -8.95
C ARG A 65 0.22 -0.61 -8.43
N LEU A 66 -0.33 0.02 -7.38
CA LEU A 66 -1.64 -0.34 -6.82
C LEU A 66 -2.81 -0.09 -7.78
N LYS A 67 -2.69 0.87 -8.71
CA LYS A 67 -3.68 1.09 -9.78
C LYS A 67 -3.70 -0.04 -10.81
N VAL A 68 -2.61 -0.80 -10.94
CA VAL A 68 -2.51 -1.93 -11.89
C VAL A 68 -2.84 -3.25 -11.18
N GLY A 69 -2.22 -3.48 -10.01
CA GLY A 69 -2.38 -4.72 -9.27
C GLY A 69 -1.74 -5.96 -9.94
N PRO A 70 -2.01 -7.16 -9.41
CA PRO A 70 -1.61 -8.42 -10.06
C PRO A 70 -2.43 -8.68 -11.33
N SER A 71 -1.95 -9.54 -12.22
CA SER A 71 -2.58 -9.84 -13.52
C SER A 71 -4.04 -10.32 -13.45
N ALA A 72 -4.44 -10.95 -12.34
CA ALA A 72 -5.80 -11.42 -12.12
C ALA A 72 -6.73 -10.36 -11.48
N ALA A 73 -6.20 -9.19 -11.09
CA ALA A 73 -6.99 -8.13 -10.50
C ALA A 73 -7.62 -7.23 -11.55
N TYR A 74 -8.75 -6.63 -11.19
CA TYR A 74 -9.36 -5.55 -11.95
C TYR A 74 -9.69 -4.41 -10.99
N VAL A 75 -8.90 -3.34 -11.06
CA VAL A 75 -9.02 -2.18 -10.17
C VAL A 75 -9.98 -1.17 -10.80
N THR A 76 -11.05 -0.83 -10.11
CA THR A 76 -12.04 0.16 -10.56
C THR A 76 -11.78 1.53 -9.96
N HIS A 77 -11.26 1.58 -8.74
CA HIS A 77 -11.00 2.83 -8.04
C HIS A 77 -9.81 2.67 -7.08
N VAL A 78 -9.02 3.75 -6.97
CA VAL A 78 -7.95 3.87 -5.96
C VAL A 78 -8.05 5.25 -5.35
N GLU A 79 -8.43 5.29 -4.08
CA GLU A 79 -8.34 6.48 -3.26
C GLU A 79 -6.96 6.50 -2.58
N VAL A 80 -6.26 7.64 -2.63
CA VAL A 80 -4.95 7.83 -1.98
C VAL A 80 -5.00 9.08 -1.13
N GLN A 81 -4.63 8.92 0.14
CA GLN A 81 -4.50 9.99 1.10
C GLN A 81 -3.05 10.05 1.59
N TRP A 82 -2.53 11.27 1.68
CA TRP A 82 -1.18 11.55 2.15
C TRP A 82 -1.22 12.09 3.58
N ALA A 83 -0.30 11.60 4.41
CA ALA A 83 -0.14 12.06 5.77
C ALA A 83 1.36 12.23 6.10
N PRO A 84 1.70 12.99 7.15
CA PRO A 84 3.07 13.06 7.65
C PRO A 84 3.61 11.67 8.02
N TYR A 85 4.90 11.45 7.79
CA TYR A 85 5.60 10.27 8.26
C TYR A 85 5.57 10.19 9.80
N GLN A 86 5.24 9.03 10.35
CA GLN A 86 5.20 8.81 11.80
C GLN A 86 6.24 7.79 12.29
N GLY A 87 6.87 7.03 11.40
CA GLY A 87 7.85 6.00 11.77
C GLY A 87 7.26 4.87 12.61
N GLU A 88 6.00 4.53 12.36
CA GLU A 88 5.23 3.56 13.15
C GLU A 88 5.63 2.10 12.83
N PHE A 89 6.21 1.88 11.64
CA PHE A 89 6.43 0.53 11.12
C PHE A 89 7.91 0.23 10.88
N SER A 90 8.36 -0.92 11.39
CA SER A 90 9.72 -1.45 11.13
C SER A 90 9.79 -2.39 9.92
N ALA A 91 8.64 -2.86 9.41
CA ALA A 91 8.56 -3.75 8.28
C ALA A 91 7.24 -3.56 7.51
N PHE A 92 7.16 -4.12 6.29
CA PHE A 92 5.91 -4.25 5.55
C PHE A 92 5.29 -5.64 5.77
N THR A 93 4.04 -5.69 6.22
CA THR A 93 3.36 -6.94 6.61
C THR A 93 1.97 -7.09 6.00
N VAL A 94 1.46 -8.33 5.95
CA VAL A 94 0.07 -8.60 5.59
C VAL A 94 -0.72 -8.76 6.89
N ARG A 95 -1.77 -7.95 7.06
CA ARG A 95 -2.68 -8.05 8.22
C ARG A 95 -3.89 -8.93 7.90
N SER A 96 -4.51 -9.45 8.96
CA SER A 96 -5.79 -10.15 8.89
C SER A 96 -6.88 -9.27 8.29
N THR A 97 -7.86 -9.90 7.65
CA THR A 97 -9.03 -9.21 7.11
C THR A 97 -9.80 -8.51 8.24
N GLY A 98 -10.25 -7.28 8.00
CA GLY A 98 -11.02 -6.50 8.97
C GLY A 98 -11.63 -5.25 8.39
#